data_AF-A0A499VAV9-F1
#
_entry.id   AF-A0A499VAV9-F1
#
_cell.length_a   1.000
_cell.length_b   1.000
_cell.length_c   1.000
_cell.angle_alpha   90.00
_cell.angle_beta   90.00
_cell.angle_gamma   90.00
#
_symmetry.space_group_name_H-M   'P 1'
#
loop_
_entity.id
_entity.type
_entity.pdbx_description
1 polymer ?
#
loop_
_entity_poly.entity_id
_entity_poly.type
_entity_poly.pdbx_seq_one_letter_code
_entity_poly.pdbx_strand_id
1 'polypeptide(L)' 'MAEQRITAASSAVHATVYRTFLAVLSTHGRCGCLTDTHMARLFAAAQAKGESARHCTDAWTNARTRLGL' A
#
# COMPACT_ATOMS: atom_id res chain seq x y z
N MET A 1 22.33 -1.35 16.73
CA MET A 1 22.83 -1.72 15.37
C MET A 1 21.84 -2.57 14.59
N ALA A 2 21.34 -3.71 15.11
CA ALA A 2 20.35 -4.54 14.41
C ALA A 2 18.91 -3.97 14.42
N GLU A 3 18.43 -3.50 15.57
CA GLU A 3 17.07 -2.96 15.73
C GLU A 3 16.80 -1.77 14.80
N GLN A 4 17.75 -0.81 14.71
CA GLN A 4 17.64 0.33 13.79
C GLN A 4 17.53 -0.11 12.33
N ARG A 5 18.21 -1.20 11.93
CA ARG A 5 18.09 -1.76 10.57
C ARG A 5 16.73 -2.42 10.34
N ILE A 6 16.17 -3.09 11.34
CA ILE A 6 14.82 -3.68 11.28
C ILE A 6 13.76 -2.58 11.12
N THR A 7 13.84 -1.52 11.94
CA THR A 7 12.93 -0.37 11.85
C THR A 7 13.05 0.33 10.49
N ALA A 8 14.28 0.57 10.02
CA ALA A 8 14.49 1.16 8.69
C ALA A 8 13.94 0.28 7.57
N ALA A 9 14.09 -1.05 7.67
CA ALA A 9 13.51 -1.98 6.71
C ALA A 9 11.98 -1.91 6.71
N SER A 10 11.33 -1.84 7.88
CA SER A 10 9.88 -1.66 7.99
C SER A 10 9.41 -0.34 7.36
N SER A 11 10.12 0.77 7.60
CA SER A 11 9.84 2.05 6.95
C SER A 11 10.01 2.01 5.42
N ALA A 12 11.00 1.27 4.92
CA ALA A 12 11.21 1.10 3.49
C ALA A 12 10.12 0.24 2.83
N VAL A 13 9.66 -0.82 3.51
CA VAL A 13 8.48 -1.61 3.09
C VAL A 13 7.26 -0.70 2.99
N HIS A 14 7.02 0.11 4.02
CA HIS A 14 5.89 1.04 4.03
C HIS A 14 5.92 2.05 2.89
N ALA A 15 7.06 2.70 2.68
CA ALA A 15 7.23 3.63 1.58
C ALA A 15 7.00 2.97 0.21
N THR A 16 7.44 1.72 0.05
CA THR A 16 7.27 0.95 -1.20
C THR A 16 5.80 0.58 -1.44
N VAL A 17 5.11 0.10 -0.41
CA VAL A 17 3.68 -0.25 -0.48
C VAL A 17 2.86 0.99 -0.81
N TYR A 18 3.08 2.10 -0.10
CA TYR A 18 2.36 3.35 -0.34
C TYR A 18 2.56 3.88 -1.77
N ARG A 19 3.80 3.87 -2.30
CA ARG A 19 4.09 4.25 -3.69
C ARG A 19 3.39 3.34 -4.70
N THR A 20 3.30 2.05 -4.42
CA THR A 20 2.60 1.09 -5.27
C THR A 20 1.10 1.38 -5.32
N PHE A 21 0.48 1.66 -4.16
CA PHE A 21 -0.93 2.03 -4.10
C PHE A 21 -1.23 3.31 -4.87
N LEU A 22 -0.37 4.33 -4.75
CA LEU A 22 -0.49 5.54 -5.55
C LEU A 22 -0.43 5.26 -7.05
N ALA A 23 0.49 4.41 -7.50
CA ALA A 23 0.60 4.07 -8.92
C ALA A 23 -0.65 3.34 -9.43
N VAL A 24 -1.16 2.35 -8.68
CA VAL A 24 -2.37 1.61 -9.02
C VAL A 24 -3.57 2.54 -9.07
N LEU A 25 -3.79 3.36 -8.03
CA LEU A 25 -4.94 4.26 -7.94
C LEU A 25 -4.87 5.39 -8.97
N SER A 26 -3.69 5.92 -9.26
CA SER A 26 -3.51 6.91 -10.32
C SER A 26 -3.89 6.36 -11.70
N THR A 27 -3.71 5.06 -11.92
CA THR A 27 -3.97 4.41 -13.22
C THR A 27 -5.41 3.90 -13.31
N HIS A 28 -5.92 3.28 -12.24
CA HIS A 28 -7.17 2.51 -12.26
C HIS A 28 -8.27 3.07 -11.36
N GLY A 29 -7.97 4.07 -10.53
CA GLY A 29 -8.89 4.59 -9.51
C GLY A 29 -10.17 5.22 -10.06
N ARG A 30 -10.20 5.58 -11.35
CA ARG A 30 -11.39 6.10 -12.05
C ARG A 30 -11.93 5.18 -13.14
N CYS A 31 -11.23 4.07 -13.43
CA CYS A 31 -11.56 3.19 -14.55
C CYS A 31 -12.65 2.17 -14.21
N GLY A 32 -13.02 1.99 -12.94
CA GLY A 32 -13.98 0.98 -12.49
C GLY A 32 -13.48 -0.48 -12.55
N CYS A 33 -12.30 -0.74 -13.13
CA CYS A 33 -11.71 -2.08 -13.22
C CYS A 33 -11.11 -2.59 -11.90
N LEU A 34 -10.99 -1.72 -10.90
CA LEU A 34 -10.42 -2.05 -9.59
C LEU A 34 -11.52 -2.62 -8.69
N THR A 35 -11.73 -3.94 -8.77
CA THR A 35 -12.72 -4.67 -7.98
C THR A 35 -12.20 -5.01 -6.59
N ASP A 36 -13.11 -5.44 -5.70
CA ASP A 36 -12.75 -5.93 -4.37
C ASP A 36 -11.72 -7.07 -4.42
N THR A 37 -11.85 -7.98 -5.39
CA THR A 37 -10.86 -9.06 -5.60
C THR A 37 -9.47 -8.52 -5.97
N HIS A 38 -9.39 -7.47 -6.79
CA HIS A 38 -8.11 -6.81 -7.09
C HIS A 38 -7.52 -6.14 -5.84
N MET A 39 -8.35 -5.47 -5.04
CA MET A 39 -7.93 -4.87 -3.77
C MET A 39 -7.42 -5.92 -2.79
N ALA A 40 -8.14 -7.02 -2.59
CA ALA A 40 -7.75 -8.11 -1.70
C ALA A 40 -6.40 -8.73 -2.09
N ARG A 41 -6.17 -8.98 -3.40
CA ARG A 41 -4.88 -9.49 -3.90
C ARG A 41 -3.74 -8.51 -3.67
N LEU A 42 -3.98 -7.21 -3.88
CA LEU A 42 -3.00 -6.18 -3.67
C LEU A 42 -2.60 -6.05 -2.18
N PHE A 43 -3.59 -6.10 -1.28
CA PHE A 43 -3.36 -6.08 0.16
C PHE A 43 -2.65 -7.34 0.65
N ALA A 44 -2.99 -8.51 0.10
CA ALA A 44 -2.28 -9.75 0.41
C ALA A 44 -0.80 -9.67 -0.02
N ALA A 45 -0.52 -9.13 -1.21
CA ALA A 45 0.85 -8.94 -1.69
C ALA A 45 1.66 -7.96 -0.82
N ALA A 46 1.04 -6.86 -0.36
CA ALA A 46 1.68 -5.91 0.56
C ALA A 46 2.00 -6.55 1.92
N GLN A 47 1.07 -7.32 2.48
CA GLN A 47 1.29 -8.03 3.75
C GLN A 47 2.36 -9.11 3.63
N ALA A 48 2.43 -9.82 2.51
CA ALA A 48 3.50 -10.78 2.24
C ALA A 48 4.91 -10.14 2.18
N LYS A 49 4.98 -8.82 1.94
CA LYS A 49 6.24 -8.04 2.00
C LYS A 49 6.58 -7.56 3.42
N GLY A 50 5.75 -7.86 4.42
CA GLY A 50 5.96 -7.50 5.81
C GLY A 50 5.21 -6.24 6.25
N GLU A 51 4.31 -5.71 5.41
CA GLU A 51 3.45 -4.61 5.84
C GLU A 51 2.30 -5.10 6.72
N SER A 52 1.96 -4.36 7.77
CA SER A 52 0.82 -4.73 8.61
C SER A 52 -0.52 -4.43 7.92
N ALA A 53 -1.57 -5.18 8.28
CA ALA A 53 -2.91 -4.92 7.77
C ALA A 53 -3.37 -3.48 8.04
N ARG A 54 -3.08 -2.94 9.24
CA ARG A 54 -3.40 -1.57 9.62
C ARG A 54 -2.71 -0.56 8.71
N HIS A 55 -1.40 -0.67 8.54
CA HIS A 55 -0.65 0.24 7.68
C HIS A 55 -1.04 0.12 6.21
N CYS A 56 -1.40 -1.06 5.72
CA CYS A 56 -1.97 -1.20 4.37
C CYS A 56 -3.25 -0.37 4.21
N THR A 57 -4.19 -0.50 5.16
CA THR A 57 -5.45 0.26 5.13
C THR A 57 -5.22 1.76 5.24
N ASP A 58 -4.32 2.20 6.12
CA ASP A 58 -3.96 3.61 6.29
C ASP A 58 -3.30 4.16 5.02
N ALA A 59 -2.31 3.44 4.47
CA ALA A 59 -1.63 3.80 3.23
C ALA A 59 -2.61 3.90 2.05
N TRP A 60 -3.55 2.96 1.95
CA TRP A 60 -4.58 2.96 0.91
C TRP A 60 -5.51 4.17 1.01
N THR A 61 -6.02 4.43 2.22
CA THR A 61 -6.89 5.58 2.50
C THR A 61 -6.16 6.88 2.17
N ASN A 62 -4.91 7.02 2.62
CA ASN A 62 -4.07 8.19 2.33
C ASN A 62 -3.81 8.35 0.82
N ALA A 63 -3.61 7.26 0.08
CA ALA A 63 -3.40 7.30 -1.36
C ALA A 63 -4.68 7.76 -2.10
N ARG A 64 -5.86 7.29 -1.68
CA ARG A 64 -7.15 7.74 -2.21
C ARG A 64 -7.40 9.22 -1.93
N THR A 65 -7.23 9.65 -0.68
CA THR A 65 -7.37 11.06 -0.28
C THR A 65 -6.44 11.96 -1.09
N ARG A 66 -5.18 11.53 -1.31
CA ARG A 66 -4.21 12.29 -2.11
C ARG A 66 -4.61 12.45 -3.58
N LEU A 67 -5.35 11.49 -4.14
CA LEU A 67 -5.79 11.50 -5.54
C LEU A 67 -7.23 12.02 -5.71
N GLY A 68 -7.93 12.34 -4.61
CA GLY A 68 -9.32 12.80 -4.64
C GLY A 68 -10.29 11.74 -5.17
N LEU A 69 -10.13 10.48 -4.73
CA LEU A 69 -10.94 9.31 -5.10
C LEU A 69 -11.79 8.78 -3.94
#